data_AF-A0A9P8H393-F1
#
_entry.id   AF-A0A9P8H393-F1
#
_cell.length_a   1.000
_cell.length_b   1.000
_cell.length_c   1.000
_cell.angle_alpha   90.00
_cell.angle_beta   90.00
_cell.angle_gamma   90.00
#
_symmetry.space_group_name_H-M   'P 1'
#
loop_
_entity.id
_entity.type
_entity.pdbx_description
1 polymer ?
#
loop_
_entity_poly.entity_id
_entity_poly.type
_entity_poly.pdbx_seq_one_letter_code
_entity_poly.pdbx_strand_id
1 'polypeptide(L)'
;MGWYSLLPTHLSDIEGWISSIFMLLGLVTIGPWALLLIYDFAYYVYRSCAYHVPFIGGKAQGKRRPRAPSLTQRPSGRKRDAPNVPIPPSTAIHQHELAPEKRSYEQR
;
A
#
# COMPACT_ATOMS: atom_id res chain seq x y z
N MET A 1 8.73 47.86 9.29
CA MET A 1 9.97 48.55 9.71
C MET A 1 11.12 47.60 9.42
N GLY A 2 11.75 47.68 8.25
CA GLY A 2 12.90 46.85 7.93
C GLY A 2 14.05 47.22 8.89
N TRP A 3 14.68 46.23 9.51
CA TRP A 3 15.77 46.47 10.47
C TRP A 3 17.00 47.14 9.84
N TYR A 4 17.08 47.17 8.51
CA TYR A 4 18.14 47.82 7.73
C TYR A 4 17.49 48.55 6.56
N SER A 5 17.60 49.87 6.51
CA SER A 5 17.25 50.65 5.31
C SER A 5 18.49 50.72 4.43
N LEU A 6 18.36 50.28 3.18
CA LEU A 6 19.46 50.32 2.21
C LEU A 6 19.59 51.69 1.54
N LEU A 7 18.52 52.48 1.54
CA LEU A 7 18.43 53.79 0.90
C LEU A 7 18.43 54.95 1.92
N PRO A 8 18.82 56.18 1.50
CA PRO A 8 18.71 57.38 2.32
C PRO A 8 17.26 57.61 2.79
N THR A 9 17.07 58.25 3.94
CA THR A 9 15.78 58.45 4.62
C THR A 9 14.68 59.12 3.80
N HIS A 10 15.01 59.85 2.72
CA HIS A 10 13.99 60.44 1.82
C HIS A 10 13.42 59.45 0.79
N LEU A 11 14.02 58.25 0.65
CA LEU A 11 13.60 57.19 -0.28
C LEU A 11 13.08 55.94 0.44
N SER A 12 12.98 55.96 1.77
CA SER A 12 12.51 54.82 2.58
C SER A 12 11.08 54.38 2.21
N ASP A 13 10.24 55.32 1.80
CA ASP A 13 8.86 55.04 1.40
C ASP A 13 8.82 54.20 0.11
N ILE A 14 9.73 54.50 -0.83
CA ILE A 14 9.90 53.74 -2.07
C ILE A 14 10.46 52.35 -1.78
N GLU A 15 11.44 52.23 -0.88
CA GLU A 15 12.00 50.94 -0.45
C GLU A 15 10.91 50.02 0.14
N GLY A 16 10.03 50.56 0.99
CA GLY A 16 8.91 49.84 1.56
C GLY A 16 7.90 49.37 0.51
N TRP A 17 7.57 50.24 -0.46
CA TRP A 17 6.65 49.91 -1.54
C TRP A 17 7.21 48.82 -2.45
N ILE A 18 8.48 48.92 -2.83
CA ILE A 18 9.18 47.90 -3.63
C ILE A 18 9.20 46.57 -2.88
N SER A 19 9.59 46.56 -1.61
CA SER A 19 9.63 45.34 -0.79
C SER A 19 8.25 44.67 -0.71
N SER A 20 7.18 45.46 -0.58
CA SER A 20 5.81 44.96 -0.55
C SER A 20 5.40 44.32 -1.87
N ILE A 21 5.77 44.92 -3.00
CA ILE A 21 5.51 44.34 -4.34
C ILE A 21 6.26 43.02 -4.50
N PHE A 22 7.53 42.96 -4.12
CA PHE A 22 8.31 41.73 -4.21
C PHE A 22 7.73 40.63 -3.32
N MET A 23 7.27 40.97 -2.12
CA MET A 23 6.65 40.02 -1.21
C MET A 23 5.30 39.53 -1.76
N LEU A 24 4.48 40.43 -2.31
CA LEU A 24 3.22 40.09 -2.98
C LEU A 24 3.47 39.19 -4.19
N LEU A 25 4.44 39.52 -5.03
CA LEU A 25 4.78 38.76 -6.23
C LEU A 25 5.31 37.38 -5.85
N GLY A 26 6.20 37.30 -4.85
CA GLY A 26 6.68 36.03 -4.30
C GLY A 26 5.54 35.17 -3.78
N LEU A 27 4.57 35.76 -3.07
CA LEU A 27 3.39 35.04 -2.59
C LEU A 27 2.48 34.58 -3.72
N VAL A 28 2.25 35.40 -4.74
CA VAL A 28 1.41 35.04 -5.90
C VAL A 28 2.08 33.96 -6.76
N THR A 29 3.40 34.01 -6.91
CA THR A 29 4.16 33.04 -7.71
C THR A 29 4.36 31.73 -6.98
N ILE A 30 4.79 31.75 -5.72
CA ILE A 30 5.14 30.55 -4.94
C ILE A 30 3.91 29.97 -4.24
N GLY A 31 2.97 30.82 -3.82
CA GLY A 31 1.78 30.43 -3.05
C GLY A 31 0.99 29.28 -3.66
N PRO A 32 0.65 29.30 -4.96
CA PRO A 32 -0.08 28.19 -5.59
C PRO A 32 0.65 26.86 -5.49
N TRP A 33 1.97 26.84 -5.71
CA TRP A 33 2.78 25.62 -5.62
C TRP A 33 2.94 25.15 -4.17
N ALA A 34 3.17 26.08 -3.24
CA ALA A 34 3.25 25.78 -1.82
C ALA A 34 1.92 25.20 -1.29
N LEU A 35 0.79 25.77 -1.72
CA LEU A 35 -0.55 25.27 -1.37
C LEU A 35 -0.77 23.84 -1.87
N LEU A 36 -0.37 23.53 -3.11
CA LEU A 36 -0.46 22.17 -3.66
C LEU A 36 0.36 21.17 -2.86
N LEU A 37 1.59 21.53 -2.48
CA LEU A 37 2.44 20.67 -1.65
C LEU A 37 1.86 20.43 -0.26
N ILE A 38 1.36 21.49 0.39
CA ILE A 38 0.70 21.38 1.69
C ILE A 38 -0.55 20.50 1.58
N TYR A 39 -1.34 20.68 0.51
CA TYR A 39 -2.51 19.84 0.26
C TYR A 39 -2.14 18.38 0.06
N ASP A 40 -1.14 18.08 -0.76
CA ASP A 40 -0.69 16.71 -1.01
C ASP A 40 -0.15 16.06 0.29
N PHE A 41 0.63 16.79 1.07
CA PHE A 41 1.11 16.31 2.37
C PHE A 41 -0.03 16.06 3.36
N ALA A 42 -0.96 17.01 3.50
CA ALA A 42 -2.12 16.85 4.37
C ALA A 42 -3.01 15.69 3.93
N TYR A 43 -3.23 15.54 2.62
CA TYR A 43 -3.97 14.43 2.04
C TYR A 43 -3.25 13.10 2.25
N TYR A 44 -1.93 13.06 2.11
CA TYR A 44 -1.11 11.89 2.38
C TYR A 44 -1.21 11.47 3.84
N VAL A 45 -1.13 12.41 4.78
CA VAL A 45 -1.31 12.14 6.21
C VAL A 45 -2.73 11.64 6.49
N TYR A 46 -3.75 12.32 5.97
CA TYR A 46 -5.14 11.90 6.09
C TYR A 46 -5.34 10.47 5.56
N ARG A 47 -4.81 10.19 4.37
CA ARG A 47 -4.87 8.88 3.73
C ARG A 47 -4.14 7.81 4.56
N SER A 48 -2.98 8.14 5.10
CA SER A 48 -2.19 7.23 5.95
C SER A 48 -2.93 6.92 7.25
N CYS A 49 -3.51 7.92 7.89
CA CYS A 49 -4.37 7.75 9.07
C CYS A 49 -5.63 6.94 8.74
N ALA A 50 -6.30 7.22 7.62
CA ALA A 50 -7.49 6.50 7.18
C ALA A 50 -7.21 5.03 6.86
N TYR A 51 -5.99 4.68 6.43
CA TYR A 51 -5.59 3.27 6.29
C TYR A 51 -5.26 2.61 7.62
N HIS A 52 -4.91 3.38 8.63
CA HIS A 52 -4.62 2.88 9.97
C HIS A 52 -5.88 2.78 10.86
N VAL A 53 -6.92 3.57 10.55
CA VAL A 53 -8.23 3.54 11.20
C VAL A 53 -9.18 2.66 10.35
N PRO A 54 -9.45 1.40 10.74
CA PRO A 54 -10.21 0.44 9.94
C PRO A 54 -11.73 0.71 9.90
N PHE A 55 -12.14 1.98 9.92
CA PHE A 55 -13.56 2.35 10.01
C PHE A 55 -14.26 2.42 8.65
N ILE A 56 -13.55 2.80 7.57
CA ILE A 56 -14.14 3.01 6.23
C ILE A 56 -13.40 2.22 5.14
N GLY A 57 -12.09 2.02 5.28
CA GLY A 57 -11.30 1.18 4.39
C GLY A 57 -11.15 -0.20 4.99
N GLY A 58 -12.04 -1.12 4.64
CA GLY A 58 -11.93 -2.54 4.95
C GLY A 58 -10.71 -3.16 4.26
N LYS A 59 -9.51 -2.80 4.71
CA LYS A 59 -8.29 -3.51 4.36
C LYS A 59 -8.52 -4.90 4.91
N ALA A 60 -8.64 -5.86 4.00
CA ALA A 60 -8.61 -7.27 4.27
C ALA A 60 -7.23 -7.70 4.82
N GLN A 61 -6.72 -7.01 5.85
CA GLN A 61 -5.60 -7.47 6.66
C GLN A 61 -6.09 -8.69 7.44
N GLY A 62 -6.02 -9.85 6.79
CA GLY A 62 -6.41 -11.13 7.37
C GLY A 62 -7.34 -11.97 6.50
N LYS A 63 -8.01 -11.42 5.49
CA LYS A 63 -8.74 -12.28 4.54
C LYS A 63 -7.74 -12.84 3.54
N ARG A 64 -7.51 -14.15 3.65
CA ARG A 64 -6.75 -14.97 2.69
C ARG A 64 -7.11 -14.53 1.27
N ARG A 65 -6.10 -14.30 0.41
CA ARG A 65 -6.32 -14.00 -1.01
C ARG A 65 -7.36 -15.00 -1.54
N PRO A 66 -8.43 -14.56 -2.23
CA PRO A 66 -9.38 -15.48 -2.83
C PRO A 66 -8.60 -16.40 -3.76
N ARG A 67 -8.37 -17.64 -3.29
CA ARG A 67 -7.81 -18.71 -4.11
C ARG A 67 -8.97 -19.21 -4.95
N ALA A 68 -8.73 -19.34 -6.25
CA ALA A 68 -9.67 -20.04 -7.11
C ALA A 68 -10.01 -21.40 -6.46
N PRO A 69 -11.29 -21.77 -6.40
CA PRO A 69 -11.68 -23.07 -5.86
C PRO A 69 -10.98 -24.16 -6.68
N SER A 70 -10.33 -25.10 -6.00
CA SER A 70 -9.76 -26.27 -6.69
C SER A 70 -10.90 -27.04 -7.36
N LEU A 71 -10.67 -27.67 -8.51
CA LEU A 71 -11.65 -28.49 -9.24
C LEU A 71 -12.28 -29.63 -8.38
N THR A 72 -11.66 -29.95 -7.26
CA THR A 72 -12.14 -30.90 -6.23
C THR A 72 -13.08 -30.30 -5.20
N GLN A 73 -13.32 -29.00 -5.20
CA GLN A 73 -14.13 -28.31 -4.19
C GLN A 73 -15.51 -27.96 -4.76
N ARG A 74 -16.59 -28.36 -4.07
CA ARG A 74 -17.95 -27.99 -4.46
C ARG A 74 -18.24 -26.51 -4.14
N PRO A 75 -19.26 -25.90 -4.78
CA PRO A 75 -19.76 -24.56 -4.45
C PRO A 75 -20.15 -24.37 -2.97
N SER A 76 -20.45 -25.45 -2.25
CA SER A 76 -20.73 -25.45 -0.81
C SER A 76 -19.49 -25.46 0.09
N GLY A 77 -18.27 -25.38 -0.48
CA GLY A 77 -17.01 -25.40 0.27
C GLY A 77 -16.55 -26.78 0.74
N ARG A 78 -17.41 -27.81 0.62
CA ARG A 78 -17.09 -29.19 0.98
C ARG A 78 -16.10 -29.80 -0.04
N LYS A 79 -15.05 -30.45 0.48
CA LYS A 79 -14.13 -31.24 -0.35
C LYS A 79 -14.91 -32.40 -0.97
N ARG A 80 -14.73 -32.70 -2.26
CA ARG A 80 -15.16 -33.98 -2.82
C ARG A 80 -14.24 -35.05 -2.26
N ASP A 81 -14.82 -36.04 -1.59
CA ASP A 81 -14.10 -37.29 -1.34
C ASP A 81 -13.68 -37.86 -2.69
N ALA A 82 -12.43 -38.30 -2.79
CA ALA A 82 -11.94 -38.93 -4.01
C ALA A 82 -12.86 -40.11 -4.31
N PRO A 83 -13.33 -40.28 -5.56
CA PRO A 83 -14.11 -41.45 -5.89
C PRO A 83 -13.28 -42.70 -5.56
N ASN A 84 -13.86 -43.62 -4.81
CA ASN A 84 -13.28 -44.92 -4.54
C ASN A 84 -13.30 -45.75 -5.83
N VAL A 85 -12.43 -45.38 -6.76
CA VAL A 85 -12.22 -46.11 -8.01
C VAL A 85 -11.17 -47.17 -7.71
N PRO A 86 -11.44 -48.46 -7.94
CA PRO A 86 -10.40 -49.48 -7.94
C PRO A 86 -9.33 -49.04 -8.94
N ILE A 87 -8.13 -48.72 -8.46
CA ILE A 87 -7.00 -48.37 -9.32
C ILE A 87 -6.70 -49.64 -10.11
N PRO A 88 -6.80 -49.63 -11.45
CA PRO A 88 -6.43 -50.79 -12.24
C PRO A 88 -4.94 -51.09 -12.01
N PRO A 89 -4.54 -52.37 -11.95
CA PRO A 89 -3.17 -52.78 -11.61
C PRO A 89 -2.11 -52.21 -12.56
N SER A 90 -2.50 -51.74 -13.75
CA SER A 90 -1.60 -51.09 -14.70
C SER A 90 -1.05 -49.74 -14.21
N THR A 91 -1.74 -49.04 -13.30
CA THR A 91 -1.28 -47.75 -12.76
C THR A 91 -0.40 -47.90 -11.51
N ALA A 92 -0.39 -49.09 -10.88
CA ALA A 92 0.40 -49.35 -9.67
C ALA A 92 1.91 -49.41 -9.94
N ILE A 93 2.31 -49.76 -11.17
CA ILE A 93 3.72 -49.92 -11.56
C ILE A 93 4.50 -48.60 -11.41
N HIS A 94 3.87 -47.45 -11.67
CA HIS A 94 4.53 -46.14 -11.56
C HIS A 94 4.54 -45.55 -10.14
N GLN A 95 3.68 -46.02 -9.22
CA GLN A 95 3.67 -45.51 -7.85
C GLN A 95 4.78 -46.10 -6.97
N HIS A 96 5.29 -47.28 -7.33
CA HIS A 96 6.36 -47.95 -6.59
C HIS A 96 7.70 -47.20 -6.63
N GLU A 97 7.90 -46.33 -7.62
CA GLU A 97 9.16 -45.58 -7.81
C GLU A 97 9.20 -44.23 -7.07
N LEU A 98 8.06 -43.76 -6.54
CA LEU A 98 7.94 -42.43 -5.90
C LEU A 98 7.68 -42.47 -4.39
N ALA A 99 7.65 -43.65 -3.76
CA ALA A 99 7.52 -43.74 -2.31
C ALA A 99 8.89 -43.51 -1.64
N PRO A 100 9.07 -42.46 -0.81
CA PRO A 100 10.30 -42.29 -0.07
C PRO A 100 10.38 -43.41 0.98
N GLU A 101 11.48 -44.13 0.94
CA GLU A 101 11.92 -45.15 1.88
C GLU A 101 11.63 -44.72 3.32
N LYS A 102 10.55 -45.26 3.92
CA LYS A 102 10.26 -45.04 5.33
C LYS A 102 11.23 -45.89 6.14
N ARG A 103 12.28 -45.23 6.61
CA ARG A 103 13.27 -45.71 7.59
C ARG A 103 12.63 -46.56 8.68
N SER A 104 13.19 -47.76 8.79
CA SER A 104 13.19 -48.68 9.92
C SER A 104 13.45 -47.97 11.27
N TYR A 105 12.45 -47.87 12.13
CA TYR A 105 12.59 -47.48 13.56
C TYR A 105 11.51 -48.12 14.45
N GLU A 106 11.13 -49.37 14.21
CA GLU A 106 10.26 -50.12 15.14
C GLU A 106 10.77 -51.54 15.41
N GLN A 107 12.08 -51.68 15.66
CA GLN A 107 12.62 -52.91 16.26
C GLN A 107 13.79 -52.59 17.20
N ARG A 108 13.50 -52.13 18.41
CA ARG A 108 14.29 -52.42 19.62
C ARG A 108 13.55 -52.06 20.89
#